data_AF-A0A537PUC1-F1
#
_entry.id   AF-A0A537PUC1-F1
#
_cell.length_a   1.000
_cell.length_b   1.000
_cell.length_c   1.000
_cell.angle_alpha   90.00
_cell.angle_beta   90.00
_cell.angle_gamma   90.00
#
_symmetry.space_group_name_H-M   'P 1'
#
loop_
_entity.id
_entity.type
_entity.pdbx_description
1 polymer ?
#
loop_
_entity_poly.entity_id
_entity_poly.type
_entity_poly.pdbx_seq_one_letter_code
_entity_poly.pdbx_strand_id
1 'polypeptide(L)'
;MLGVGRDQLRVLTDRVGGSFGMKQPTYAEYYCILHAARELGRPVKWTDDRSGSFLSDSHGRDAEMTAELALDRDGNFLAVRLTGFGNLGATYGAP
;
A
#
# COMPACT_ATOMS: atom_id res chain seq x y z
N MET A 1 -6.74 -14.33 -9.97
CA MET A 1 -5.41 -14.22 -10.62
C MET A 1 -4.74 -15.59 -10.80
N LEU A 2 -4.63 -16.45 -9.79
CA LEU A 2 -3.94 -17.77 -9.94
C LEU A 2 -4.85 -18.98 -10.23
N GLY A 3 -6.18 -18.81 -10.16
CA GLY A 3 -7.14 -19.91 -10.37
C GLY A 3 -7.19 -20.95 -9.24
N VAL A 4 -6.66 -20.63 -8.06
CA VAL A 4 -6.57 -21.52 -6.89
C VAL A 4 -7.75 -21.27 -5.95
N GLY A 5 -8.40 -22.34 -5.46
CA GLY A 5 -9.47 -22.26 -4.47
C GLY A 5 -8.96 -21.76 -3.11
N ARG A 6 -9.81 -21.10 -2.33
CA ARG A 6 -9.41 -20.56 -1.01
C ARG A 6 -8.95 -21.66 -0.04
N ASP A 7 -9.58 -22.82 -0.10
CA ASP A 7 -9.27 -24.04 0.65
C ASP A 7 -7.93 -24.67 0.26
N GLN A 8 -7.39 -24.30 -0.90
CA GLN A 8 -6.12 -24.77 -1.43
C GLN A 8 -4.96 -23.79 -1.18
N LEU A 9 -5.22 -22.64 -0.57
CA LEU A 9 -4.23 -21.62 -0.27
C LEU A 9 -4.11 -21.39 1.24
N ARG A 10 -2.88 -21.49 1.75
CA ARG A 10 -2.55 -21.15 3.13
C ARG A 10 -1.61 -19.96 3.16
N VAL A 11 -2.03 -18.86 3.77
CA VAL A 11 -1.21 -17.66 3.99
C VAL A 11 -0.76 -17.66 5.45
N LEU A 12 0.55 -17.47 5.67
CA LEU A 12 1.15 -17.40 7.01
C LEU A 12 1.94 -16.10 7.14
N THR A 13 1.70 -15.37 8.22
CA THR A 13 2.45 -14.17 8.58
C THR A 13 3.15 -14.43 9.91
N ASP A 14 4.47 -14.37 9.91
CA ASP A 14 5.31 -14.54 11.11
C ASP A 14 5.71 -13.17 11.68
N ARG A 15 6.79 -13.08 12.46
CA ARG A 15 7.33 -11.84 13.02
C ARG A 15 7.71 -10.85 11.91
N VAL A 16 6.99 -9.73 11.86
CA VAL A 16 7.24 -8.64 10.91
C VAL A 16 7.99 -7.50 11.60
N GLY A 17 9.17 -7.14 11.09
CA GLY A 17 9.97 -6.00 11.56
C GLY A 17 9.40 -4.64 11.14
N GLY A 18 8.15 -4.36 11.52
CA GLY A 18 7.45 -3.11 11.16
C GLY A 18 6.91 -3.08 9.73
N SER A 19 5.86 -2.28 9.54
CA SER A 19 5.21 -2.05 8.25
C SER A 19 4.82 -0.58 8.06
N PHE A 20 4.20 0.03 9.07
CA PHE A 20 3.75 1.42 9.02
C PHE A 20 2.80 1.70 7.84
N GLY A 21 1.98 0.72 7.45
CA GLY A 21 1.01 0.79 6.34
C GLY A 21 1.48 0.10 5.05
N MET A 22 2.78 0.10 4.79
CA MET A 22 3.40 -0.34 3.53
C MET A 22 3.14 -1.81 3.17
N LYS A 23 2.87 -2.71 4.13
CA LYS A 23 2.71 -4.17 3.88
C LYS A 23 1.24 -4.61 3.86
N GLN A 24 0.30 -3.67 3.90
CA GLN A 24 -1.12 -3.94 3.72
C GLN A 24 -1.49 -4.30 2.27
N PRO A 25 -0.98 -3.61 1.23
CA PRO A 25 -1.34 -3.89 -0.16
C PRO A 25 -0.79 -5.24 -0.63
N THR A 26 -1.41 -5.82 -1.66
CA THR A 26 -0.84 -6.97 -2.38
C THR A 26 0.12 -6.50 -3.45
N TYR A 27 1.37 -6.93 -3.38
CA TYR A 27 2.38 -6.56 -4.36
C TYR A 27 2.45 -7.57 -5.52
N ALA A 28 2.85 -7.10 -6.70
CA ALA A 28 2.94 -7.92 -7.91
C ALA A 28 3.85 -9.14 -7.72
N GLU A 29 4.89 -8.98 -6.90
CA GLU A 29 5.87 -9.97 -6.51
C GLU A 29 5.20 -11.20 -5.89
N TYR A 30 4.11 -11.05 -5.12
CA TYR A 30 3.38 -12.19 -4.56
C TYR A 30 2.84 -13.11 -5.66
N TYR A 31 2.28 -12.53 -6.72
CA TYR A 31 1.80 -13.31 -7.86
C TYR A 31 2.93 -13.96 -8.64
N CYS A 32 4.02 -13.23 -8.87
CA CYS A 32 5.21 -13.74 -9.55
C CYS A 32 5.84 -14.93 -8.81
N ILE A 33 5.98 -14.82 -7.48
CA ILE A 33 6.54 -15.87 -6.61
C ILE A 33 5.65 -17.11 -6.62
N LEU A 34 4.34 -16.94 -6.47
CA LEU A 34 3.39 -18.05 -6.46
C LEU A 34 3.33 -18.76 -7.82
N HIS A 35 3.37 -18.01 -8.92
CA HIS A 35 3.45 -18.58 -10.26
C HIS A 35 4.75 -19.34 -10.47
N ALA A 36 5.90 -18.74 -10.14
CA ALA A 36 7.21 -19.38 -10.26
C ALA A 36 7.32 -20.66 -9.42
N ALA A 37 6.78 -20.67 -8.20
CA ALA A 37 6.76 -21.87 -7.35
C ALA A 37 5.94 -23.01 -7.97
N ARG A 38 4.84 -22.69 -8.64
CA ARG A 38 4.01 -23.67 -9.36
C ARG A 38 4.73 -24.24 -10.57
N GLU A 39 5.34 -23.38 -11.40
CA GLU A 39 6.07 -23.80 -12.61
C GLU A 39 7.32 -24.63 -12.26
N LEU A 40 8.06 -24.24 -11.21
CA LEU A 40 9.29 -24.92 -10.80
C LEU A 40 9.05 -26.17 -9.93
N GLY A 41 7.83 -26.35 -9.40
CA GLY A 41 7.51 -27.43 -8.47
C GLY A 41 8.32 -27.41 -7.17
N ARG A 42 8.79 -26.23 -6.75
CA ARG A 42 9.61 -26.06 -5.53
C ARG A 42 9.37 -24.71 -4.85
N PRO A 43 9.70 -24.60 -3.54
CA PRO A 43 9.59 -23.34 -2.83
C PRO A 43 10.43 -22.23 -3.46
N VAL A 44 9.84 -21.04 -3.60
CA VAL A 44 10.51 -19.82 -4.07
C VAL A 44 10.48 -18.80 -2.94
N LYS A 45 11.66 -18.27 -2.59
CA LYS A 45 11.81 -17.18 -1.62
C LYS A 45 12.20 -15.92 -2.36
N TRP A 46 11.57 -14.82 -1.98
CA TRP A 46 11.93 -13.49 -2.45
C TRP A 46 12.05 -12.55 -1.26
N THR A 47 13.00 -11.64 -1.37
CA THR A 47 13.22 -10.53 -0.44
C THR A 47 13.72 -9.37 -1.26
N ASP A 48 13.10 -8.21 -1.10
CA ASP A 48 13.55 -7.00 -1.76
C ASP A 48 14.85 -6.47 -1.16
N ASP A 49 15.48 -5.54 -1.88
CA ASP A 49 16.51 -4.67 -1.34
C ASP A 49 15.93 -3.33 -0.88
N ARG A 50 16.74 -2.51 -0.20
CA ARG A 50 16.28 -1.21 0.32
C ARG A 50 15.87 -0.26 -0.81
N SER A 51 16.61 -0.27 -1.91
CA SER A 51 16.42 0.67 -3.02
C SER A 51 15.20 0.29 -3.85
N GLY A 52 14.94 -1.00 -4.04
CA GLY A 52 13.74 -1.55 -4.65
C GLY A 52 12.49 -1.04 -3.93
N SER A 53 12.46 -1.16 -2.60
CA SER A 53 11.30 -0.74 -1.81
C SER A 53 11.02 0.76 -1.91
N PHE A 54 12.03 1.60 -2.16
CA PHE A 54 11.83 3.04 -2.40
C PHE A 54 11.29 3.39 -3.80
N LEU A 55 11.36 2.44 -4.74
CA LEU A 55 10.91 2.65 -6.11
C LEU A 55 9.52 2.06 -6.34
N SER A 56 9.21 0.92 -5.72
CA SER A 56 8.01 0.13 -6.04
C SER A 56 6.96 0.02 -4.93
N ASP A 57 7.34 0.17 -3.66
CA ASP A 57 6.37 0.02 -2.58
C ASP A 57 5.42 1.22 -2.49
N SER A 58 4.30 1.05 -1.79
CA SER A 58 3.33 2.12 -1.62
C SER A 58 3.93 3.34 -0.92
N HIS A 59 3.84 4.50 -1.57
CA HIS A 59 4.22 5.79 -0.99
C HIS A 59 3.03 6.47 -0.33
N GLY A 60 3.30 7.46 0.52
CA GLY A 60 2.26 8.23 1.19
C GLY A 60 2.57 9.71 1.21
N ARG A 61 1.53 10.49 1.54
CA ARG A 61 1.59 11.93 1.84
C ARG A 61 1.81 12.87 0.66
N ASP A 62 1.89 12.38 -0.57
CA ASP A 62 1.93 13.24 -1.74
C ASP A 62 0.55 13.88 -1.98
N ALA A 63 0.29 14.93 -1.22
CA ALA A 63 -0.98 15.63 -1.17
C ALA A 63 -0.75 17.13 -1.01
N GLU A 64 -1.46 17.89 -1.84
CA GLU A 64 -1.55 19.34 -1.75
C GLU A 64 -2.93 19.69 -1.17
N MET A 65 -2.95 20.34 -0.01
CA MET A 65 -4.18 20.65 0.73
C MET A 65 -4.24 22.15 1.05
N THR A 66 -5.37 22.77 0.74
CA THR A 66 -5.75 24.12 1.19
C THR A 66 -6.79 23.98 2.29
N ALA A 67 -6.53 24.63 3.44
CA ALA A 67 -7.42 24.64 4.59
C ALA A 67 -7.83 26.07 4.95
N GLU A 68 -9.12 26.27 5.20
CA GLU A 68 -9.70 27.54 5.58
C GLU A 68 -10.53 27.35 6.85
N LEU A 69 -10.37 28.27 7.81
CA LEU A 69 -11.07 28.27 9.10
C LEU A 69 -11.80 29.60 9.28
N ALA A 70 -13.12 29.54 9.45
CA ALA A 70 -13.94 30.70 9.79
C ALA A 70 -14.03 30.82 11.33
N LEU A 71 -13.77 32.03 11.82
CA LEU A 71 -13.82 32.38 13.24
C LEU A 71 -14.79 33.55 13.45
N ASP A 72 -15.47 33.58 14.60
CA ASP A 72 -16.12 34.80 15.06
C ASP A 72 -15.12 35.77 15.71
N ARG A 73 -15.62 36.88 16.27
CA ARG A 73 -14.78 37.92 16.88
C ARG A 73 -14.10 37.49 18.17
N ASP A 74 -14.66 36.50 18.86
CA ASP A 74 -14.11 35.97 20.12
C ASP A 74 -13.16 34.80 19.86
N GLY A 75 -12.96 34.42 18.59
CA GLY A 75 -12.11 33.32 18.17
C GLY A 75 -12.80 31.96 18.18
N ASN A 76 -14.12 31.90 18.32
CA ASN A 76 -14.85 30.63 18.25
C ASN A 76 -14.94 30.13 16.81
N PHE A 77 -14.84 28.83 16.63
CA PHE A 77 -14.84 28.19 15.32
C PHE A 77 -16.25 28.15 14.76
N LEU A 78 -16.45 28.71 13.56
CA LEU A 78 -17.74 28.73 12.87
C LEU A 78 -17.82 27.65 11.79
N ALA A 79 -16.75 27.48 11.02
CA ALA A 79 -16.70 26.51 9.92
C ALA A 79 -15.26 26.18 9.53
N VAL A 80 -15.07 25.01 8.90
CA VAL A 80 -13.83 24.59 8.26
C VAL A 80 -14.14 24.19 6.83
N ARG A 81 -13.28 24.60 5.88
CA ARG A 81 -13.28 24.10 4.51
C ARG A 81 -11.91 23.54 4.16
N LEU A 82 -11.91 22.35 3.58
CA LEU A 82 -10.70 21.67 3.09
C LEU A 82 -10.87 21.39 1.61
N THR A 83 -9.83 21.63 0.82
CA THR A 83 -9.77 21.29 -0.60
C THR A 83 -8.38 20.75 -0.88
N GLY A 84 -8.25 19.70 -1.68
CA GLY A 84 -6.92 19.20 -2.00
C GLY A 84 -6.87 18.14 -3.08
N PHE A 85 -5.64 17.86 -3.49
CA PHE A 85 -5.28 16.92 -4.53
C PHE A 85 -4.27 15.92 -3.96
N GLY A 86 -4.52 14.63 -4.16
CA GLY A 86 -3.56 13.58 -3.83
C GLY A 86 -2.96 13.00 -5.10
N ASN A 87 -1.65 12.86 -5.16
CA ASN A 87 -1.00 12.09 -6.20
C ASN A 87 -1.11 10.60 -5.86
N LEU A 88 -1.77 9.86 -6.73
CA LEU A 88 -2.07 8.44 -6.55
C LEU A 88 -1.05 7.54 -7.26
N GLY A 89 -0.08 8.13 -7.97
CA GLY A 89 0.84 7.40 -8.83
C GLY A 89 0.16 6.86 -10.10
N ALA A 90 0.78 5.86 -10.72
CA ALA A 90 0.30 5.31 -11.99
C ALA A 90 -0.95 4.43 -11.85
N THR A 91 -1.15 3.78 -10.70
CA THR A 91 -2.29 2.88 -10.45
C THR A 91 -2.94 3.20 -9.13
N TYR A 92 -4.27 3.09 -9.08
CA TYR A 92 -5.03 3.28 -7.84
C TYR A 92 -5.14 1.97 -7.08
N GLY A 93 -4.46 1.87 -5.94
CA GLY A 93 -4.38 0.66 -5.13
C GLY A 93 -3.05 -0.07 -5.31
N ALA A 94 -2.95 -1.26 -4.73
CA ALA A 94 -1.81 -2.15 -4.99
C ALA A 94 -1.83 -2.55 -6.49
N PRO A 95 -0.66 -2.72 -7.15
CA PRO A 95 -0.62 -3.22 -8.53
C PRO A 95 -1.32 -4.59 -8.70
#